data_AF-A0A819PQA1-F1
#
_entry.id   AF-A0A819PQA1-F1
#
_cell.length_a   1.000
_cell.length_b   1.000
_cell.length_c   1.000
_cell.angle_alpha   90.00
_cell.angle_beta   90.00
_cell.angle_gamma   90.00
#
_symmetry.space_group_name_H-M   'P 1'
#
loop_
_entity.id
_entity.type
_entity.pdbx_description
1 polymer ?
#
loop_
_entity_poly.entity_id
_entity_poly.type
_entity_poly.pdbx_seq_one_letter_code
_entity_poly.pdbx_strand_id
1 'polypeptide(L)'
;MNFQVILFEVCLLLLTKLQFYEALTCNGVIVAGNACCGSQGYSTSSYTCCNGVIKAGNACCGSQGYSTSSYTCCNGVIKAGNIC
;
A
#
# COMPACT_ATOMS: atom_id res chain seq x y z
N MET A 1 -25.71 3.20 37.64
CA MET A 1 -24.90 2.58 36.56
C MET A 1 -23.46 3.01 36.80
N ASN A 2 -22.60 2.04 37.16
CA ASN A 2 -21.33 2.31 37.81
C ASN A 2 -20.32 2.95 36.83
N PHE A 3 -19.81 4.14 37.17
CA PHE A 3 -18.77 4.86 36.41
C PHE A 3 -17.52 3.98 36.17
N GLN A 4 -17.22 3.11 37.13
CA GLN A 4 -16.13 2.12 37.05
C GLN A 4 -16.31 1.09 35.92
N VAL A 5 -17.55 0.74 35.56
CA VAL A 5 -17.86 -0.22 34.48
C VAL A 5 -17.69 0.45 33.11
N ILE A 6 -18.09 1.71 32.99
CA ILE A 6 -17.94 2.50 31.75
C ILE A 6 -16.45 2.69 31.43
N LEU A 7 -15.63 2.97 32.45
CA LEU A 7 -14.18 3.14 32.26
C LEU A 7 -13.50 1.85 31.77
N PHE A 8 -13.96 0.68 32.22
CA PHE A 8 -13.41 -0.63 31.82
C PHE A 8 -13.78 -1.00 30.38
N GLU A 9 -15.05 -0.81 30.00
CA GLU A 9 -15.55 -0.99 28.62
C GLU A 9 -14.84 -0.08 27.61
N VAL A 10 -14.72 1.22 27.94
CA VAL A 10 -14.04 2.20 27.07
C VAL A 10 -12.54 1.89 26.93
N CYS A 11 -11.89 1.43 28.01
CA CYS A 11 -10.50 1.00 27.97
C CYS A 11 -10.28 -0.22 27.05
N LEU A 12 -11.18 -1.21 27.11
CA LEU A 12 -11.13 -2.39 26.23
C LEU A 12 -11.34 -2.02 24.75
N LEU A 13 -12.22 -1.05 24.45
CA LEU A 13 -12.43 -0.52 23.09
C LEU A 13 -11.23 0.30 22.57
N LEU A 14 -10.49 0.98 23.44
CA LEU A 14 -9.26 1.70 23.08
C LEU A 14 -8.06 0.76 22.91
N LEU A 15 -7.93 -0.27 23.77
CA LEU A 15 -6.88 -1.28 23.69
C LEU A 15 -7.05 -2.22 22.49
N THR A 16 -8.29 -2.56 22.15
CA THR A 16 -8.59 -3.29 20.91
C THR A 16 -8.21 -2.44 19.69
N LYS A 17 -8.52 -1.14 19.68
CA LYS A 17 -8.06 -0.20 18.62
C LYS A 17 -6.54 -0.02 18.56
N LEU A 18 -5.81 -0.21 19.67
CA LEU A 18 -4.34 -0.18 19.71
C LEU A 18 -3.68 -1.45 19.14
N GLN A 19 -4.44 -2.53 18.96
CA GLN A 19 -4.00 -3.79 18.33
C GLN A 19 -4.56 -3.95 16.90
N PHE A 20 -5.51 -3.10 16.49
CA PHE A 20 -6.06 -2.99 15.13
C PHE A 20 -5.40 -1.87 14.30
N TYR A 21 -4.17 -1.47 14.63
CA TYR A 21 -3.30 -0.92 13.59
C TYR A 21 -3.09 -2.07 12.61
N GLU A 22 -3.85 -2.11 11.51
CA GLU A 22 -3.72 -3.13 10.47
C GLU A 22 -2.30 -3.08 9.92
N ALA A 23 -1.41 -3.83 10.57
CA ALA A 23 -0.06 -4.03 10.10
C ALA A 23 -0.21 -4.76 8.77
N LEU A 24 0.32 -4.15 7.71
CA LEU A 24 0.32 -4.77 6.39
C LEU A 24 1.03 -6.13 6.48
N THR A 25 0.30 -7.20 6.20
CA THR A 25 0.86 -8.54 6.11
C THR A 25 0.89 -9.00 4.66
N CYS A 26 2.06 -9.40 4.19
CA CYS A 26 2.22 -10.00 2.87
C CYS A 26 2.62 -11.46 3.07
N ASN A 27 1.79 -12.40 2.61
CA ASN A 27 1.99 -13.84 2.82
C ASN A 27 2.25 -14.21 4.30
N GLY A 28 1.53 -13.58 5.22
CA GLY A 28 1.63 -13.86 6.66
C GLY A 28 2.84 -13.23 7.36
N VAL A 29 3.63 -12.39 6.67
CA VAL A 29 4.76 -11.66 7.25
C VAL A 29 4.42 -10.18 7.38
N ILE A 30 4.70 -9.58 8.54
CA ILE A 30 4.56 -8.14 8.74
C ILE A 30 5.63 -7.40 7.93
N VAL A 31 5.22 -6.44 7.11
CA VAL A 31 6.10 -5.66 6.26
C VAL A 31 5.81 -4.16 6.37
N ALA A 32 6.78 -3.33 5.97
CA ALA A 32 6.60 -1.89 5.86
C ALA A 32 5.90 -1.53 4.54
N GLY A 33 4.99 -0.54 4.58
CA GLY A 33 4.28 -0.06 3.40
C GLY A 33 2.76 -0.12 3.58
N ASN A 34 2.04 0.08 2.47
CA ASN A 34 0.58 0.06 2.41
C ASN A 34 0.04 -0.86 1.29
N ALA A 35 0.91 -1.54 0.54
CA ALA A 35 0.53 -2.57 -0.44
C ALA A 35 1.60 -3.67 -0.54
N CYS A 36 1.18 -4.85 -1.04
CA CYS A 36 2.03 -6.03 -1.20
C CYS A 36 2.42 -6.27 -2.66
N CYS A 37 3.69 -6.62 -2.88
CA CYS A 37 4.20 -7.19 -4.13
C CYS A 37 4.83 -8.55 -3.81
N GLY A 38 4.04 -9.61 -3.93
CA GLY A 38 4.40 -10.92 -3.38
C GLY A 38 4.51 -10.86 -1.86
N SER A 39 5.65 -11.29 -1.31
CA SER A 39 5.94 -11.22 0.15
C SER A 39 6.57 -9.89 0.60
N GLN A 40 6.72 -8.91 -0.30
CA GLN A 40 7.34 -7.62 0.02
C GLN A 40 6.30 -6.51 0.14
N GLY A 41 6.40 -5.69 1.18
CA GLY A 41 5.60 -4.47 1.31
C GLY A 41 6.22 -3.32 0.54
N TYR A 42 5.39 -2.43 0.00
CA TYR A 42 5.83 -1.20 -0.64
C TYR A 42 4.87 -0.04 -0.34
N SER A 43 5.35 1.18 -0.56
CA SER A 43 4.52 2.39 -0.48
C SER A 43 3.97 2.75 -1.87
N THR A 44 2.65 2.75 -2.02
CA THR A 44 1.96 3.12 -3.28
C THR A 44 2.15 4.58 -3.67
N SER A 45 2.71 5.41 -2.79
CA SER A 45 3.02 6.82 -3.07
C SER A 45 4.11 6.99 -4.13
N SER A 46 5.06 6.06 -4.17
CA SER A 46 6.28 6.17 -5.00
C SER A 46 6.59 4.90 -5.79
N TYR A 47 5.92 3.78 -5.45
CA TYR A 47 6.20 2.48 -6.03
C TYR A 47 4.92 1.76 -6.46
N THR A 48 5.09 0.84 -7.41
CA THR A 48 4.05 -0.04 -7.92
C THR A 48 4.61 -1.45 -8.10
N CYS A 49 3.75 -2.46 -8.22
CA CYS A 49 4.15 -3.85 -8.44
C CYS A 49 3.88 -4.23 -9.90
N CYS A 50 4.95 -4.41 -10.70
CA CYS A 50 4.85 -4.85 -12.08
C CYS A 50 5.40 -6.28 -12.21
N ASN A 51 4.56 -7.23 -12.60
CA ASN A 51 4.93 -8.64 -12.76
C ASN A 51 5.65 -9.23 -11.53
N GLY A 52 5.17 -8.91 -10.33
CA GLY A 52 5.75 -9.40 -9.07
C GLY A 52 7.05 -8.71 -8.63
N VAL A 53 7.46 -7.64 -9.31
CA VAL A 53 8.63 -6.84 -8.95
C VAL A 53 8.21 -5.41 -8.62
N ILE A 54 8.71 -4.90 -7.50
CA ILE A 54 8.48 -3.50 -7.10
C ILE A 54 9.26 -2.59 -8.06
N LYS A 55 8.57 -1.61 -8.63
CA LYS A 55 9.12 -0.60 -9.55
C LYS A 55 8.79 0.79 -9.06
N ALA A 56 9.65 1.75 -9.36
CA ALA A 56 9.36 3.16 -9.10
C ALA A 56 8.25 3.67 -10.03
N GLY A 57 7.42 4.57 -9.53
CA GLY A 57 6.25 5.08 -10.22
C GLY A 57 4.95 4.49 -9.70
N ASN A 58 3.84 4.90 -10.32
CA ASN A 58 2.49 4.57 -9.89
C ASN A 58 1.73 3.71 -10.91
N ALA A 59 2.28 3.47 -12.10
CA ALA A 59 1.69 2.62 -13.12
C ALA A 59 2.74 1.72 -13.79
N CYS A 60 2.26 0.63 -14.42
CA CYS A 60 3.10 -0.31 -15.14
C CYS A 60 2.90 -0.19 -16.66
N CYS A 61 3.99 -0.15 -17.40
CA CYS A 61 4.04 -0.32 -18.85
C CYS A 61 4.81 -1.61 -19.14
N GLY A 62 4.09 -2.72 -19.29
CA GLY A 62 4.70 -4.06 -19.27
C GLY A 62 5.34 -4.35 -17.92
N SER A 63 6.64 -4.67 -17.91
CA SER A 63 7.43 -4.94 -16.71
C SER A 63 8.10 -3.70 -16.10
N GLN A 64 7.91 -2.51 -16.70
CA GLN A 64 8.51 -1.27 -16.24
C GLN A 64 7.49 -0.42 -15.47
N GLY A 65 7.92 0.14 -14.34
CA GLY A 65 7.14 1.15 -13.63
C GLY A 65 7.38 2.54 -14.23
N TYR A 66 6.36 3.38 -14.26
CA TYR A 66 6.45 4.77 -14.68
C TYR A 66 5.54 5.67 -13.84
N SER A 67 5.85 6.96 -13.82
CA SER A 67 4.99 7.97 -13.20
C SER A 67 4.00 8.52 -14.23
N THR A 68 2.71 8.34 -13.98
CA THR A 68 1.64 8.90 -14.83
C THR A 68 1.58 10.42 -14.81
N SER A 69 2.29 11.07 -13.88
CA SER A 69 2.38 12.54 -13.82
C SER A 69 3.17 13.15 -14.98
N SER A 70 4.06 12.38 -15.61
CA SER A 70 4.98 12.89 -16.65
C SER A 70 5.12 11.96 -17.84
N TYR A 71 4.56 10.76 -17.77
CA TYR A 71 4.68 9.76 -18.81
C TYR A 71 3.37 9.01 -19.04
N THR A 72 3.28 8.38 -20.20
CA THR A 72 2.16 7.53 -20.60
C THR A 72 2.68 6.27 -21.29
N CYS A 73 1.91 5.18 -21.22
CA CYS A 73 2.26 3.92 -21.88
C CYS A 73 1.51 3.77 -23.19
N CYS A 74 2.23 3.73 -24.32
CA CYS A 74 1.65 3.52 -25.65
C CYS A 74 2.20 2.24 -26.25
N ASN A 75 1.37 1.21 -26.42
CA ASN A 75 1.75 -0.09 -26.97
C ASN A 75 3.00 -0.70 -26.30
N GLY A 76 3.10 -0.58 -24.97
CA GLY A 76 4.25 -1.09 -24.20
C GLY A 76 5.49 -0.20 -24.20
N VAL A 77 5.41 1.01 -24.79
CA VAL A 77 6.50 2.01 -24.77
C VAL A 77 6.11 3.19 -23.89
N ILE A 78 6.97 3.54 -22.94
CA ILE A 78 6.80 4.72 -22.08
C ILE A 78 7.20 5.97 -22.89
N LYS A 79 6.27 6.91 -23.04
CA LYS A 79 6.49 8.21 -23.68
C LYS A 79 6.32 9.34 -22.68
N ALA A 80 7.07 10.41 -22.83
CA ALA A 80 6.89 11.63 -22.04
C ALA A 80 5.58 12.33 -22.43
N GLY A 81 4.87 12.88 -21.45
CA GLY A 81 3.56 13.50 -21.60
C GLY A 81 2.40 12.54 -21.33
N ASN A 82 1.20 12.97 -21.69
CA ASN A 82 -0.07 12.30 -21.44
C ASN A 82 -0.78 11.84 -22.73
N ILE A 83 -0.04 11.73 -23.85
CA ILE A 83 -0.60 11.46 -25.18
C ILE A 83 -0.01 10.17 -25.76
N CYS A 84 -0.93 9.31 -26.20
CA CYS A 84 -0.75 8.29 -27.23
C CYS A 84 -1.59 8.71 -28.44
#